data_AF-A0A428KSR5-F1
#
_entry.id   AF-A0A428KSR5-F1
#
_cell.length_a   1.000
_cell.length_b   1.000
_cell.length_c   1.000
_cell.angle_alpha   90.00
_cell.angle_beta   90.00
_cell.angle_gamma   90.00
#
_symmetry.space_group_name_H-M   'P 1'
#
loop_
_entity.id
_entity.type
_entity.pdbx_description
1 polymer ?
#
loop_
_entity_poly.entity_id
_entity_poly.type
_entity_poly.pdbx_seq_one_letter_code
_entity_poly.pdbx_strand_id
1 'polypeptide(L)'
;MQAVFIALLLASFVTTIQPGPTPKIPVQGHTLSAFIPARYDTLSGGCAIGDLNQDGRPDVALVLYPKSESRPDYDDETMPGRVLIVLFSTAQGYKLAAQANRAMIARNGGGQYGDPFAGLNIRRGVLTVNHYGGSSWRWSVISKFRYQQGNFFLIGESLSLTRATGDCESLDGSPGGDY
;
A
#
# COMPACT_ATOMS: atom_id res chain seq x y z
N MET A 1 48.19 -42.67 -4.03
CA MET A 1 47.72 -41.53 -3.20
C MET A 1 46.37 -41.08 -3.76
N GLN A 2 45.27 -41.45 -3.10
CA GLN A 2 43.92 -41.00 -3.46
C GLN A 2 43.58 -39.79 -2.57
N ALA A 3 43.25 -38.66 -3.20
CA ALA A 3 42.78 -37.47 -2.50
C ALA A 3 41.25 -37.55 -2.38
N VAL A 4 40.75 -37.53 -1.14
CA VAL A 4 39.32 -37.42 -0.82
C VAL A 4 39.00 -35.92 -0.68
N PHE A 5 38.17 -35.39 -1.58
CA PHE A 5 37.58 -34.06 -1.41
C PHE A 5 36.26 -34.20 -0.65
N ILE A 6 36.25 -33.77 0.61
CA ILE A 6 35.01 -33.60 1.38
C ILE A 6 34.45 -32.23 1.03
N ALA A 7 33.38 -32.21 0.22
CA ALA A 7 32.60 -31.01 -0.03
C ALA A 7 31.69 -30.74 1.18
N LEU A 8 32.04 -29.74 1.98
CA LEU A 8 31.17 -29.23 3.05
C LEU A 8 30.04 -28.41 2.39
N LEU A 9 28.85 -29.01 2.29
CA LEU A 9 27.62 -28.34 1.88
C LEU A 9 27.13 -27.45 3.03
N LEU A 10 27.52 -26.19 3.02
CA LEU A 10 26.90 -25.14 3.84
C LEU A 10 25.49 -24.89 3.30
N ALA A 11 24.52 -25.62 3.86
CA ALA A 11 23.10 -25.31 3.67
C ALA A 11 22.79 -24.04 4.48
N SER A 12 22.97 -22.88 3.86
CA SER A 12 22.45 -21.61 4.36
C SER A 12 20.92 -21.75 4.44
N PHE A 13 20.38 -22.00 5.63
CA PHE A 13 18.95 -21.79 5.88
C PHE A 13 18.71 -20.28 5.82
N VAL A 14 18.46 -19.78 4.61
CA VAL A 14 17.79 -18.49 4.43
C VAL A 14 16.34 -18.77 4.78
N THR A 15 15.95 -18.45 6.02
CA THR A 15 14.54 -18.33 6.36
C THR A 15 13.98 -17.20 5.51
N THR A 16 13.42 -17.55 4.36
CA THR A 16 12.59 -16.60 3.63
C THR A 16 11.39 -16.36 4.52
N ILE A 17 11.24 -15.13 5.02
CA ILE A 17 9.99 -14.66 5.58
C ILE A 17 8.98 -14.91 4.46
N GLN A 18 8.15 -15.96 4.58
CA GLN A 18 7.11 -16.21 3.60
C GLN A 18 6.01 -15.21 3.89
N PRO A 19 5.82 -14.15 3.07
CA PRO A 19 4.69 -13.27 3.27
C PRO A 19 3.42 -14.14 3.23
N GLY A 20 2.45 -13.82 4.09
CA GLY A 20 1.16 -14.51 4.10
C GLY A 20 0.57 -14.64 2.68
N PRO A 21 -0.19 -15.71 2.38
CA PRO A 21 -0.65 -16.00 1.03
C PRO A 21 -1.43 -14.81 0.45
N THR A 22 -0.96 -14.30 -0.68
CA THR A 22 -1.59 -13.18 -1.39
C THR A 22 -2.95 -13.60 -1.95
N PRO A 23 -3.95 -12.70 -1.97
CA PRO A 23 -5.26 -13.05 -2.47
C PRO A 23 -5.20 -13.28 -3.99
N LYS A 24 -5.91 -14.29 -4.46
CA LYS A 24 -6.16 -14.50 -5.89
C LYS A 24 -7.33 -13.63 -6.31
N ILE A 25 -7.05 -12.66 -7.17
CA ILE A 25 -8.05 -11.75 -7.74
C ILE A 25 -8.47 -12.29 -9.12
N PRO A 26 -9.77 -12.39 -9.44
CA PRO A 26 -10.23 -12.79 -10.77
C PRO A 26 -9.71 -11.86 -11.86
N VAL A 27 -9.44 -12.41 -13.05
CA VAL A 27 -8.92 -11.62 -14.19
C VAL A 27 -10.01 -10.75 -14.82
N GLN A 28 -11.27 -11.17 -14.75
CA GLN A 28 -12.43 -10.47 -15.32
C GLN A 28 -13.64 -10.57 -14.39
N GLY A 29 -14.55 -9.61 -14.49
CA GLY A 29 -15.78 -9.60 -13.72
C GLY A 29 -16.74 -8.50 -14.17
N HIS A 30 -18.04 -8.75 -14.08
CA HIS A 30 -19.08 -7.80 -14.48
C HIS A 30 -19.27 -6.64 -13.50
N THR A 31 -18.91 -6.84 -12.22
CA THR A 31 -19.09 -5.86 -11.15
C THR A 31 -17.81 -5.75 -10.32
N LEU A 32 -17.62 -4.63 -9.63
CA LEU A 32 -16.47 -4.43 -8.73
C LEU A 32 -16.41 -5.50 -7.62
N SER A 33 -17.57 -5.92 -7.10
CA SER A 33 -17.65 -6.94 -6.06
C SER A 33 -17.05 -8.29 -6.46
N ALA A 34 -17.00 -8.62 -7.76
CA ALA A 34 -16.38 -9.84 -8.26
C ALA A 34 -14.85 -9.88 -8.00
N PHE A 35 -14.23 -8.70 -7.79
CA PHE A 35 -12.80 -8.57 -7.53
C PHE A 35 -12.46 -8.47 -6.04
N ILE A 36 -13.45 -8.56 -5.14
CA ILE A 36 -13.26 -8.50 -3.69
C ILE A 36 -13.33 -9.93 -3.13
N PRO A 37 -12.20 -10.54 -2.72
CA PRO A 37 -12.20 -11.88 -2.12
C PRO A 37 -12.98 -11.91 -0.80
N ALA A 38 -13.56 -13.06 -0.45
CA ALA A 38 -14.41 -13.20 0.74
C ALA A 38 -13.78 -12.73 2.07
N ARG A 39 -12.45 -12.90 2.21
CA ARG A 39 -11.67 -12.52 3.41
C ARG A 39 -11.22 -11.05 3.40
N TYR A 40 -11.57 -10.30 2.38
CA TYR A 40 -11.21 -8.90 2.19
C TYR A 40 -12.45 -8.02 2.17
N ASP A 41 -12.22 -6.73 2.34
CA ASP A 41 -13.19 -5.66 2.17
C ASP A 41 -12.49 -4.42 1.58
N THR A 42 -13.24 -3.39 1.20
CA THR A 42 -12.70 -2.14 0.64
C THR A 42 -12.43 -1.12 1.72
N LEU A 43 -11.23 -0.51 1.69
CA LEU A 43 -10.87 0.54 2.64
C LEU A 43 -11.69 1.81 2.36
N SER A 44 -12.15 2.50 3.41
CA SER A 44 -12.85 3.78 3.25
C SER A 44 -11.94 4.81 2.59
N GLY A 45 -12.44 5.50 1.55
CA GLY A 45 -11.62 6.38 0.71
C GLY A 45 -10.59 5.65 -0.18
N GLY A 46 -10.58 4.32 -0.14
CA GLY A 46 -9.70 3.43 -0.91
C GLY A 46 -10.22 3.14 -2.32
N CYS A 47 -11.10 3.96 -2.88
CA CYS A 47 -11.60 3.83 -4.24
C CYS A 47 -11.31 5.12 -5.00
N ALA A 48 -10.69 4.98 -6.18
CA ALA A 48 -10.45 6.08 -7.10
C ALA A 48 -10.91 5.69 -8.50
N ILE A 49 -11.52 6.64 -9.19
CA ILE A 49 -12.02 6.47 -10.56
C ILE A 49 -11.33 7.49 -11.46
N GLY A 50 -10.89 7.05 -12.64
CA GLY A 50 -10.33 7.91 -13.66
C GLY A 50 -9.72 7.12 -14.80
N ASP A 51 -9.35 7.79 -15.87
CA ASP A 51 -8.77 7.15 -17.06
C ASP A 51 -7.25 6.95 -16.86
N LEU A 52 -6.81 5.70 -16.66
CA LEU A 52 -5.42 5.33 -16.41
C LEU A 52 -4.70 4.89 -17.67
N ASN A 53 -5.40 4.25 -18.60
CA ASN A 53 -4.83 3.77 -19.87
C ASN A 53 -5.05 4.73 -21.05
N GLN A 54 -5.72 5.86 -20.82
CA GLN A 54 -6.03 6.92 -21.78
C GLN A 54 -6.94 6.46 -22.92
N ASP A 55 -7.84 5.50 -22.66
CA ASP A 55 -8.79 4.99 -23.65
C ASP A 55 -10.15 5.72 -23.62
N GLY A 56 -10.30 6.71 -22.73
CA GLY A 56 -11.52 7.49 -22.56
C GLY A 56 -12.59 6.82 -21.69
N ARG A 57 -12.34 5.63 -21.12
CA ARG A 57 -13.23 4.94 -20.19
C ARG A 57 -12.74 5.13 -18.75
N PRO A 58 -13.65 5.26 -17.77
CA PRO A 58 -13.25 5.41 -16.38
C PRO A 58 -12.76 4.07 -15.81
N ASP A 59 -11.46 3.96 -15.52
CA ASP A 59 -10.87 2.84 -14.79
C ASP A 59 -11.06 3.00 -13.27
N VAL A 60 -10.81 1.92 -12.53
CA VAL A 60 -10.98 1.90 -11.07
C VAL A 60 -9.71 1.39 -10.39
N ALA A 61 -9.26 2.09 -9.36
CA ALA A 61 -8.27 1.58 -8.41
C ALA A 61 -8.95 1.35 -7.06
N LEU A 62 -8.70 0.19 -6.44
CA LEU A 62 -9.25 -0.20 -5.14
C LEU A 62 -8.14 -0.61 -4.17
N VAL A 63 -8.24 -0.15 -2.93
CA VAL A 63 -7.49 -0.67 -1.79
C VAL A 63 -8.38 -1.67 -1.06
N LEU A 64 -7.94 -2.92 -1.07
CA LEU A 64 -8.54 -4.01 -0.31
C LEU A 64 -7.77 -4.18 0.98
N TYR A 65 -8.48 -4.32 2.10
CA TYR A 65 -7.88 -4.72 3.36
C TYR A 65 -8.41 -6.10 3.80
N PRO A 66 -7.56 -6.93 4.42
CA PRO A 66 -8.01 -8.21 4.94
C PRO A 66 -8.82 -7.98 6.20
N LYS A 67 -9.95 -8.69 6.35
CA LYS A 67 -10.81 -8.56 7.54
C LYS A 67 -10.10 -8.94 8.85
N SER A 68 -8.99 -9.70 8.77
CA SER A 68 -8.13 -10.00 9.91
C SER A 68 -7.37 -8.78 10.45
N GLU A 69 -7.24 -7.68 9.69
CA GLU A 69 -6.59 -6.44 10.12
C GLU A 69 -7.31 -5.75 11.30
N SER A 70 -8.56 -6.14 11.59
CA SER A 70 -9.31 -5.68 12.76
C SER A 70 -9.03 -6.48 14.03
N ARG A 71 -8.25 -7.56 13.96
CA ARG A 71 -7.96 -8.39 15.13
C ARG A 71 -6.90 -7.73 16.02
N PRO A 72 -6.97 -7.91 17.36
CA PRO A 72 -5.94 -7.38 18.27
C PRO A 72 -4.55 -7.99 18.05
N ASP A 73 -4.48 -9.24 17.59
CA ASP A 73 -3.26 -10.00 17.33
C ASP A 73 -2.80 -9.90 15.86
N TYR A 74 -3.29 -8.92 15.10
CA TYR A 74 -2.89 -8.73 13.72
C TYR A 74 -1.41 -8.34 13.61
N ASP A 75 -0.68 -9.12 12.82
CA ASP A 75 0.72 -8.93 12.49
C ASP A 75 0.85 -8.95 10.96
N ASP A 76 1.21 -7.82 10.36
CA ASP A 76 1.30 -7.65 8.91
C ASP A 76 2.53 -8.33 8.29
N GLU A 77 3.45 -8.86 9.10
CA GLU A 77 4.55 -9.69 8.63
C GLU A 77 4.12 -11.14 8.37
N THR A 78 3.23 -11.66 9.23
CA THR A 78 2.81 -13.07 9.20
C THR A 78 1.38 -13.27 8.68
N MET A 79 0.56 -12.22 8.71
CA MET A 79 -0.81 -12.24 8.20
C MET A 79 -0.91 -11.51 6.85
N PRO A 80 -1.98 -11.76 6.07
CA PRO A 80 -2.17 -11.06 4.81
C PRO A 80 -2.27 -9.54 5.04
N GLY A 81 -1.66 -8.76 4.15
CA GLY A 81 -1.70 -7.30 4.16
C GLY A 81 -2.74 -6.70 3.22
N ARG A 82 -2.78 -5.37 3.19
CA ARG A 82 -3.57 -4.57 2.25
C ARG A 82 -3.06 -4.74 0.82
N VAL A 83 -3.98 -4.75 -0.13
CA VAL A 83 -3.69 -4.96 -1.55
C VAL A 83 -4.28 -3.83 -2.36
N LEU A 84 -3.46 -3.23 -3.23
CA LEU A 84 -3.92 -2.29 -4.25
C LEU A 84 -4.20 -3.08 -5.53
N ILE A 85 -5.40 -2.93 -6.08
CA ILE A 85 -5.74 -3.46 -7.40
C ILE A 85 -6.13 -2.34 -8.35
N VAL A 86 -5.84 -2.54 -9.63
CA VAL A 86 -6.29 -1.66 -10.71
C VAL A 86 -7.11 -2.48 -11.69
N LEU A 87 -8.28 -1.95 -12.04
CA LEU A 87 -9.26 -2.55 -12.92
C LEU A 87 -9.47 -1.63 -14.12
N PHE A 88 -9.15 -2.12 -15.31
CA PHE A 88 -9.52 -1.43 -16.53
C PHE A 88 -10.97 -1.68 -16.88
N SER A 89 -11.65 -0.62 -17.28
CA SER A 89 -13.03 -0.73 -17.77
C SER A 89 -13.07 -1.45 -19.12
N THR A 90 -14.12 -2.22 -19.32
CA THR A 90 -14.41 -2.95 -20.56
C THR A 90 -15.86 -2.73 -20.95
N ALA A 91 -16.28 -3.21 -22.13
CA ALA A 91 -17.68 -3.09 -22.53
C ALA A 91 -18.64 -3.92 -21.65
N GLN A 92 -18.16 -4.98 -21.00
CA GLN A 92 -18.98 -5.91 -20.21
C GLN A 92 -18.71 -5.84 -18.70
N GLY A 93 -17.90 -4.91 -18.22
CA GLY A 93 -17.49 -4.84 -16.82
C GLY A 93 -16.03 -4.42 -16.71
N TYR A 94 -15.22 -5.20 -16.00
CA TYR A 94 -13.83 -4.85 -15.71
C TYR A 94 -12.86 -6.01 -15.99
N LYS A 95 -11.59 -5.66 -16.20
CA LYS A 95 -10.45 -6.57 -16.28
C LYS A 95 -9.40 -6.15 -15.27
N LEU A 96 -8.84 -7.11 -14.53
CA LEU A 96 -7.70 -6.88 -13.65
C LEU A 96 -6.47 -6.47 -14.49
N ALA A 97 -5.98 -5.25 -14.25
CA ALA A 97 -4.83 -4.69 -14.93
C ALA A 97 -3.55 -4.80 -14.10
N ALA A 98 -3.65 -4.62 -12.78
CA ALA A 98 -2.54 -4.76 -11.86
C ALA A 98 -3.01 -5.16 -10.46
N GLN A 99 -2.11 -5.83 -9.73
CA GLN A 99 -2.25 -6.14 -8.32
C GLN A 99 -0.90 -5.88 -7.64
N ALA A 100 -0.90 -5.03 -6.61
CA ALA A 100 0.25 -4.74 -5.78
C ALA A 100 -0.04 -5.11 -4.33
N ASN A 101 0.64 -6.17 -3.85
CA ASN A 101 0.42 -6.74 -2.52
C ASN A 101 1.23 -6.04 -1.41
N ARG A 102 2.08 -5.06 -1.76
CA ARG A 102 3.00 -4.38 -0.84
C ARG A 102 3.09 -2.87 -1.07
N ALA A 103 2.17 -2.30 -1.84
CA ALA A 103 2.13 -0.86 -2.10
C ALA A 103 1.43 -0.07 -0.98
N MET A 104 0.80 -0.76 -0.04
CA MET A 104 0.00 -0.19 1.03
C MET A 104 0.67 -0.45 2.38
N ILE A 105 0.73 0.55 3.23
CA ILE A 105 1.17 0.40 4.63
C ILE A 105 -0.01 -0.12 5.47
N ALA A 106 0.27 -1.08 6.36
CA ALA A 106 -0.72 -1.67 7.26
C ALA A 106 -1.33 -0.62 8.21
N ARG A 107 -2.51 -0.93 8.75
CA ARG A 107 -3.30 -0.07 9.66
C ARG A 107 -2.54 0.44 10.87
N ASN A 108 -1.58 -0.33 11.40
CA ASN A 108 -0.77 0.03 12.56
C ASN A 108 0.56 0.70 12.18
N GLY A 109 0.88 0.81 10.90
CA GLY A 109 2.16 1.33 10.42
C GLY A 109 2.30 2.85 10.47
N GLY A 110 1.26 3.60 10.85
CA GLY A 110 1.29 5.06 10.96
C GLY A 110 1.85 5.58 12.29
N GLY A 111 2.34 4.72 13.18
CA GLY A 111 2.80 5.12 14.51
C GLY A 111 1.66 5.62 15.39
N GLN A 112 1.92 6.64 16.22
CA GLN A 112 0.89 7.17 17.14
C GLN A 112 -0.30 7.81 16.42
N TYR A 113 -0.13 8.22 15.15
CA TYR A 113 -1.22 8.72 14.32
C TYR A 113 -2.24 7.64 13.92
N GLY A 114 -1.89 6.37 14.03
CA GLY A 114 -2.78 5.25 13.70
C GLY A 114 -2.67 4.82 12.24
N ASP A 115 -3.80 4.77 11.53
CA ASP A 115 -3.86 4.27 10.15
C ASP A 115 -3.17 5.23 9.18
N PRO A 116 -2.10 4.81 8.49
CA PRO A 116 -1.35 5.69 7.63
C PRO A 116 -2.02 5.97 6.28
N PHE A 117 -3.10 5.28 5.91
CA PHE A 117 -3.73 5.51 4.61
C PHE A 117 -4.35 6.92 4.52
N ALA A 118 -3.80 7.74 3.63
CA ALA A 118 -4.17 9.14 3.46
C ALA A 118 -4.83 9.44 2.09
N GLY A 119 -5.25 8.39 1.38
CA GLY A 119 -6.09 8.51 0.20
C GLY A 119 -5.49 7.92 -1.08
N LEU A 120 -6.38 7.76 -2.05
CA LEU A 120 -6.11 7.23 -3.38
C LEU A 120 -6.68 8.19 -4.43
N ASN A 121 -5.94 8.47 -5.50
CA ASN A 121 -6.41 9.39 -6.54
C ASN A 121 -5.93 8.99 -7.94
N ILE A 122 -6.77 9.19 -8.95
CA ILE A 122 -6.41 9.08 -10.36
C ILE A 122 -6.57 10.45 -11.01
N ARG A 123 -5.49 11.00 -11.58
CA ARG A 123 -5.52 12.24 -12.36
C ARG A 123 -4.53 12.17 -13.51
N ARG A 124 -5.00 12.52 -14.71
CA ARG A 124 -4.17 12.62 -15.93
C ARG A 124 -3.32 11.36 -16.19
N GLY A 125 -3.94 10.18 -16.11
CA GLY A 125 -3.26 8.90 -16.33
C GLY A 125 -2.30 8.47 -15.20
N VAL A 126 -2.33 9.12 -14.04
CA VAL A 126 -1.47 8.80 -12.89
C VAL A 126 -2.30 8.39 -11.69
N LEU A 127 -2.03 7.20 -11.18
CA LEU A 127 -2.52 6.71 -9.90
C LEU A 127 -1.59 7.19 -8.79
N THR A 128 -2.13 7.85 -7.77
CA THR A 128 -1.39 8.35 -6.61
C THR A 128 -1.91 7.68 -5.35
N VAL A 129 -1.00 7.13 -4.54
CA VAL A 129 -1.26 6.57 -3.22
C VAL A 129 -0.58 7.46 -2.18
N ASN A 130 -1.36 7.95 -1.22
CA ASN A 130 -0.84 8.80 -0.15
C ASN A 130 -0.84 8.02 1.16
N HIS A 131 0.29 8.10 1.87
CA HIS A 131 0.40 7.70 3.26
C HIS A 131 0.85 8.87 4.12
N TYR A 132 0.34 8.95 5.34
CA TYR A 132 0.69 9.97 6.31
C TYR A 132 0.65 9.39 7.72
N GLY A 133 1.68 9.63 8.52
CA GLY A 133 1.75 9.12 9.87
C GLY A 133 2.80 9.80 10.73
N GLY A 134 3.19 9.12 11.79
CA GLY A 134 4.22 9.53 12.74
C GLY A 134 3.67 9.87 14.13
N SER A 135 4.48 10.59 14.90
CA SER A 135 4.17 11.11 16.24
C SER A 135 4.67 12.56 16.33
N SER A 136 5.59 12.87 17.24
CA SER A 136 6.29 14.16 17.31
C SER A 136 7.05 14.49 16.03
N TRP A 137 7.41 13.48 15.24
CA TRP A 137 7.81 13.63 13.85
C TRP A 137 6.70 13.13 12.94
N ARG A 138 6.24 13.98 12.03
CA ARG A 138 5.30 13.66 10.96
C ARG A 138 6.04 13.21 9.73
N TRP A 139 5.51 12.19 9.07
CA TRP A 139 5.99 11.77 7.77
C TRP A 139 4.83 11.64 6.78
N SER A 140 5.16 11.81 5.51
CA SER A 140 4.24 11.51 4.40
C SER A 140 4.98 10.80 3.29
N VAL A 141 4.36 9.78 2.69
CA VAL A 141 4.85 9.10 1.49
C VAL A 141 3.80 9.25 0.40
N ILE A 142 4.20 9.79 -0.75
CA ILE A 142 3.35 9.90 -1.94
C ILE A 142 3.97 9.07 -3.06
N SER A 143 3.34 7.96 -3.42
CA SER A 143 3.79 7.08 -4.50
C SER A 143 2.91 7.29 -5.74
N LYS A 144 3.53 7.44 -6.91
CA LYS A 144 2.86 7.73 -8.19
C LYS A 144 3.13 6.64 -9.20
N PHE A 145 2.07 6.05 -9.74
CA PHE A 145 2.11 4.98 -10.72
C PHE A 145 1.51 5.42 -12.04
N ARG A 146 2.12 5.01 -13.16
CA ARG A 146 1.60 5.25 -14.51
C ARG A 146 1.58 3.96 -15.30
N TYR A 147 0.50 3.76 -16.06
CA TYR A 147 0.43 2.71 -17.06
C TYR A 147 1.20 3.13 -18.32
N GLN A 148 2.15 2.32 -18.74
CA GLN A 148 2.93 2.52 -19.94
C GLN A 148 3.48 1.18 -20.41
N GLN A 149 3.64 0.98 -21.71
CA GLN A 149 4.24 -0.25 -22.27
C GLN A 149 3.57 -1.55 -21.76
N GLY A 150 2.25 -1.53 -21.55
CA GLY A 150 1.52 -2.71 -21.11
C GLY A 150 1.57 -3.01 -19.61
N ASN A 151 2.19 -2.16 -18.78
CA ASN A 151 2.31 -2.39 -17.34
C ASN A 151 2.28 -1.09 -16.52
N PHE A 152 2.06 -1.20 -15.21
CA PHE A 152 2.17 -0.08 -14.28
C PHE A 152 3.59 0.04 -13.75
N PHE A 153 4.11 1.26 -13.76
CA PHE A 153 5.44 1.61 -13.25
C PHE A 153 5.33 2.67 -12.16
N LEU A 154 6.13 2.53 -11.11
CA LEU A 154 6.39 3.62 -10.16
C LEU A 154 7.20 4.71 -10.90
N ILE A 155 6.60 5.88 -11.07
CA ILE A 155 7.22 7.01 -11.78
C ILE A 155 7.65 8.15 -10.84
N GLY A 156 7.36 8.01 -9.55
CA GLY A 156 7.81 8.95 -8.54
C GLY A 156 7.38 8.54 -7.15
N GLU A 157 8.24 8.82 -6.18
CA GLU A 157 7.95 8.69 -4.77
C GLU A 157 8.48 9.94 -4.05
N SER A 158 7.75 10.42 -3.07
CA SER A 158 8.15 11.58 -2.27
C SER A 158 7.95 11.28 -0.80
N LEU A 159 9.05 11.34 -0.04
CA LEU A 159 9.05 11.28 1.42
C LEU A 159 9.21 12.70 1.97
N SER A 160 8.34 13.10 2.87
CA SER A 160 8.51 14.30 3.69
C SER A 160 8.61 13.90 5.15
N LEU A 161 9.50 14.55 5.89
CA LEU A 161 9.67 14.39 7.33
C LEU A 161 9.67 15.79 7.95
N THR A 162 8.78 16.03 8.90
CA THR A 162 8.63 17.33 9.54
C THR A 162 8.43 17.12 11.04
N ARG A 163 9.17 17.86 11.86
CA ARG A 163 8.92 17.86 13.30
C ARG A 163 7.60 18.58 13.53
N ALA A 164 6.66 17.94 14.23
CA ALA A 164 5.52 18.65 14.79
C ALA A 164 6.07 19.52 15.92
N THR A 165 6.57 20.72 15.59
CA THR A 165 6.92 21.69 16.62
C THR A 165 5.62 22.11 17.28
N GLY A 166 5.47 21.74 18.55
CA GLY A 166 4.49 22.33 19.43
C GLY A 166 5.00 23.67 19.90
N ASP A 167 5.19 24.62 18.99
CA ASP A 167 5.49 25.99 19.38
C ASP A 167 4.16 26.60 19.81
N CYS A 168 3.76 26.27 21.05
CA CYS A 168 2.91 27.18 21.80
C CYS A 168 3.79 28.37 22.14
N GLU A 169 3.96 29.28 21.19
CA GLU A 169 4.46 30.61 21.49
C GLU A 169 3.40 31.24 22.41
N SER A 170 3.69 31.29 23.71
CA SER A 170 2.84 32.04 24.62
C SER A 170 2.86 33.48 24.13
N LEU A 171 1.67 34.03 23.83
CA LEU A 171 1.51 35.40 23.36
C LEU A 171 1.92 36.47 24.41
N ASP A 172 2.57 36.06 25.50
CA ASP A 172 2.99 36.88 26.62
C ASP A 172 4.53 37.03 26.75
N GLY A 173 5.33 36.40 25.88
CA GLY A 173 6.78 36.58 25.84
C GLY A 173 7.53 36.15 27.11
N SER A 174 6.94 35.32 27.97
CA SER A 174 7.63 34.80 29.15
C SER A 174 8.41 33.53 28.82
N PRO A 175 9.68 33.37 29.26
CA PRO A 175 10.44 32.17 29.00
C PRO A 175 9.74 30.96 29.63
N GLY A 176 9.34 30.01 28.78
CA GLY A 176 8.72 28.76 29.23
C GLY A 176 9.69 27.99 30.13
N GLY A 177 9.29 27.82 31.39
CA GLY A 177 10.08 27.12 32.40
C GLY A 177 10.22 25.64 32.09
N ASP A 178 11.41 25.13 32.37
CA ASP A 178 11.79 23.72 32.25
C ASP A 178 10.86 22.82 33.09
N TYR A 179 10.36 21.76 32.45
CA TYR A 179 9.98 20.51 33.11
C TYR A 179 10.68 19.34 32.42
#